data_AF-A0A4P6FXM0-F1
#
_entry.id   AF-A0A4P6FXM0-F1
#
_cell.length_a   1.000
_cell.length_b   1.000
_cell.length_c   1.000
_cell.angle_alpha   90.00
_cell.angle_beta   90.00
_cell.angle_gamma   90.00
#
_symmetry.space_group_name_H-M   'P 1'
#
loop_
_entity.id
_entity.type
_entity.pdbx_description
1 polymer ?
#
loop_
_entity_poly.entity_id
_entity_poly.type
_entity_poly.pdbx_seq_one_letter_code
_entity_poly.pdbx_strand_id
1 'polypeptide(L)'
;MGGEGGHESAEASHEPAEAGAYVEVPPMTVNLRSGDGKPRFLKLRFILVAGNPENEEKVTEKLPLILDGFQPFLRELRPEDLAGSAAVFRLKEEMLSRAARVAGPGIVTDVLIQDLIQQ
;
A
#
# COMPACT_ATOMS: atom_id res chain seq x y z
N MET A 1 -15.30 -43.76 -10.84
CA MET A 1 -15.64 -43.24 -9.50
C MET A 1 -14.44 -42.41 -9.04
N GLY A 2 -14.67 -41.12 -8.78
CA GLY A 2 -13.70 -40.11 -8.28
C GLY A 2 -12.67 -39.67 -9.32
N GLY A 3 -12.69 -38.47 -9.91
CA GLY A 3 -12.97 -37.15 -9.30
C GLY A 3 -11.77 -36.80 -8.41
N GLU A 4 -10.86 -35.90 -8.75
CA GLU A 4 -10.91 -34.42 -8.83
C GLU A 4 -9.43 -34.04 -8.53
N GLY A 5 -8.77 -33.01 -9.00
CA GLY A 5 -9.07 -31.82 -9.77
C GLY A 5 -7.76 -31.04 -9.67
N GLY A 6 -7.17 -30.69 -10.82
CA GLY A 6 -5.90 -29.98 -10.86
C GLY A 6 -6.06 -28.61 -10.22
N HIS A 7 -5.20 -28.30 -9.24
CA HIS A 7 -4.92 -26.91 -8.89
C HIS A 7 -3.97 -26.37 -9.95
N GLU A 8 -4.55 -25.85 -11.03
CA GLU A 8 -3.94 -24.78 -11.81
C GLU A 8 -3.76 -23.60 -10.85
N SER A 9 -2.53 -23.41 -10.38
CA SER A 9 -2.09 -22.11 -9.90
C SER A 9 -2.22 -21.17 -11.08
N ALA A 10 -3.31 -20.40 -11.10
CA ALA A 10 -3.44 -19.23 -11.95
C ALA A 10 -2.30 -18.29 -11.56
N GLU A 11 -1.19 -18.38 -12.30
CA GLU A 11 -0.22 -17.31 -12.42
C GLU A 11 -1.00 -16.08 -12.88
N ALA A 12 -1.32 -15.22 -11.91
CA ALA A 12 -1.84 -13.90 -12.15
C ALA A 12 -0.87 -13.24 -13.12
N SER A 13 -1.28 -13.22 -14.39
CA SER A 13 -0.51 -12.69 -15.48
C SER A 13 -0.39 -11.20 -15.22
N HIS A 14 0.73 -10.79 -14.62
CA HIS A 14 1.14 -9.40 -14.60
C HIS A 14 1.60 -9.12 -16.02
N GLU A 15 0.63 -8.85 -16.91
CA GLU A 15 0.94 -8.18 -18.18
C GLU A 15 1.86 -7.00 -17.83
N PRO A 16 2.93 -6.75 -18.60
CA PRO A 16 3.79 -5.60 -18.36
C PRO A 16 2.92 -4.37 -18.56
N ALA A 17 2.32 -3.88 -17.47
CA ALA A 17 1.62 -2.63 -17.42
C ALA A 17 2.55 -1.61 -18.08
N GLU A 18 2.06 -0.88 -19.08
CA GLU A 18 2.78 0.24 -19.66
C GLU A 18 3.47 0.99 -18.53
N ALA A 19 4.81 1.07 -18.56
CA ALA A 19 5.62 1.35 -17.40
C ALA A 19 5.03 2.50 -16.59
N GLY A 20 4.33 2.15 -15.51
CA GLY A 20 3.62 3.12 -14.69
C GLY A 20 4.61 4.15 -14.18
N ALA A 21 4.22 5.42 -14.15
CA ALA A 21 5.08 6.44 -13.59
C ALA A 21 5.17 6.27 -12.07
N TYR A 22 6.38 6.39 -11.52
CA TYR A 22 6.66 6.17 -10.11
C TYR A 22 6.69 7.50 -9.37
N VAL A 23 5.78 7.67 -8.42
CA VAL A 23 5.74 8.86 -7.56
C VAL A 23 6.37 8.52 -6.22
N GLU A 24 7.55 9.07 -5.97
CA GLU A 24 8.23 8.93 -4.69
C GLU A 24 7.50 9.70 -3.59
N VAL A 25 7.30 9.05 -2.46
CA VAL A 25 6.66 9.66 -1.29
C VAL A 25 7.71 9.91 -0.21
N PRO A 26 7.76 11.13 0.36
CA PRO A 26 8.61 11.40 1.51
C PRO A 26 8.39 10.39 2.64
N PRO A 27 9.44 9.92 3.34
CA PRO A 27 9.31 8.97 4.43
C PRO A 27 8.28 9.44 5.46
N MET A 28 7.33 8.58 5.79
CA MET A 28 6.27 8.88 6.75
C MET A 28 6.58 8.25 8.09
N THR A 29 6.36 8.99 9.18
CA THR A 29 6.34 8.43 10.54
C THR A 29 4.95 8.57 11.13
N VAL A 30 4.41 7.47 11.66
CA VAL A 30 3.08 7.42 12.30
C VAL A 30 3.16 6.69 13.64
N ASN A 31 2.28 7.05 14.56
CA ASN A 31 2.15 6.36 15.85
C ASN A 31 1.31 5.10 15.66
N LEU A 32 1.71 4.00 16.27
CA LEU A 32 0.92 2.77 16.33
C LEU A 32 0.08 2.72 17.61
N ARG A 33 -0.98 1.93 17.62
CA ARG A 33 -1.69 1.59 18.86
C ARG A 33 -0.80 0.69 19.70
N SER A 34 -0.72 1.00 21.00
CA SER A 34 -0.07 0.16 21.99
C SER A 34 -0.96 -0.01 23.22
N GLY A 35 -1.09 -1.24 23.70
CA GLY A 35 -1.91 -1.56 24.88
C GLY A 35 -1.22 -1.25 26.22
N ASP A 36 0.10 -1.05 26.21
CA ASP A 36 0.93 -0.82 27.40
C ASP A 36 1.21 0.68 27.68
N GLY A 37 0.61 1.57 26.89
CA GLY A 37 0.80 3.02 27.01
C GLY A 37 2.16 3.54 26.53
N LYS A 38 3.05 2.68 26.03
CA LYS A 38 4.32 3.12 25.42
C LYS A 38 4.09 3.56 23.98
N PRO A 39 4.63 4.72 23.57
CA PRO A 39 4.54 5.13 22.18
C PRO A 39 5.36 4.16 21.31
N ARG A 40 4.74 3.72 20.22
CA ARG A 40 5.36 2.91 19.17
C ARG A 40 5.22 3.67 17.87
N PHE A 41 6.26 3.68 17.06
CA PHE A 41 6.24 4.40 15.80
C PHE A 41 6.49 3.45 14.64
N LEU A 42 5.87 3.75 13.51
CA LEU A 42 6.11 3.11 12.25
C LEU A 42 6.72 4.15 11.31
N LYS A 43 7.93 3.86 10.83
CA LYS A 43 8.54 4.58 9.71
C LYS A 43 8.31 3.78 8.43
N LEU A 44 7.64 4.41 7.47
CA LEU A 44 7.24 3.82 6.20
C LEU A 44 7.90 4.57 5.05
N ARG A 45 8.50 3.83 4.12
CA ARG A 45 8.92 4.33 2.80
C ARG A 45 8.21 3.53 1.72
N PHE A 46 7.60 4.23 0.77
CA PHE A 46 6.85 3.62 -0.30
C PHE A 46 6.80 4.52 -1.53
N ILE A 47 6.47 3.90 -2.67
CA ILE A 47 6.24 4.56 -3.95
C ILE A 47 4.79 4.29 -4.38
N LEU A 48 4.13 5.30 -4.95
CA LEU A 48 2.85 5.13 -5.61
C LEU A 48 3.09 4.92 -7.12
N VAL A 49 2.47 3.90 -7.70
CA VAL A 49 2.54 3.65 -9.14
C VAL A 49 1.32 4.27 -9.80
N ALA A 50 1.56 5.24 -10.67
CA ALA A 50 0.53 5.81 -11.52
C ALA A 50 0.19 4.83 -12.66
N GLY A 51 -1.09 4.75 -13.03
CA GLY A 51 -1.53 3.81 -14.07
C GLY A 51 -0.99 4.10 -15.46
N ASN A 52 -0.54 5.32 -15.71
CA ASN A 52 0.15 5.75 -16.93
C ASN A 52 0.97 7.04 -16.64
N PRO A 53 1.85 7.45 -17.56
CA PRO A 53 2.66 8.67 -17.38
C PRO A 53 1.84 9.95 -17.20
N GLU A 54 0.69 10.09 -17.87
CA GLU A 54 -0.18 11.28 -17.76
C GLU A 54 -0.86 11.40 -16.38
N ASN A 55 -0.91 10.32 -15.61
CA ASN A 55 -1.48 10.31 -14.27
C ASN A 55 -0.46 10.67 -13.19
N GLU A 56 0.84 10.74 -13.49
CA GLU A 56 1.90 11.09 -12.53
C GLU A 56 1.64 12.43 -11.85
N GLU A 57 1.32 13.45 -12.65
CA GLU A 57 1.03 14.81 -12.17
C GLU A 57 -0.21 14.80 -11.28
N LYS A 58 -1.27 14.08 -11.67
CA LYS A 58 -2.50 13.96 -10.87
C LYS A 58 -2.26 13.25 -9.53
N VAL A 59 -1.42 12.22 -9.50
CA VAL A 59 -1.02 11.54 -8.26
C VAL A 59 -0.25 12.50 -7.37
N THR A 60 0.67 13.27 -7.94
CA THR A 60 1.49 14.26 -7.22
C THR A 60 0.63 15.39 -6.64
N GLU A 61 -0.31 15.94 -7.42
CA GLU A 61 -1.25 16.97 -6.97
C GLU A 61 -2.14 16.46 -5.81
N LYS A 62 -2.59 15.21 -5.90
CA LYS A 62 -3.45 14.59 -4.89
C LYS A 62 -2.67 13.96 -3.74
N LEU A 63 -1.34 13.95 -3.79
CA LEU A 63 -0.50 13.30 -2.79
C LEU A 63 -0.86 13.75 -1.36
N PRO A 64 -1.05 15.05 -1.04
CA PRO A 64 -1.42 15.47 0.30
C PRO A 64 -2.72 14.81 0.82
N LEU A 65 -3.72 14.65 -0.05
CA LEU A 65 -5.00 14.00 0.28
C LEU A 65 -4.85 12.48 0.43
N ILE A 66 -3.98 11.86 -0.36
CA ILE A 66 -3.69 10.42 -0.25
C ILE A 66 -3.02 10.14 1.10
N LEU A 67 -2.03 10.96 1.48
CA LEU A 67 -1.32 10.83 2.75
C LEU A 67 -2.25 11.07 3.95
N ASP A 68 -3.16 12.04 3.85
CA ASP A 68 -4.20 12.26 4.85
C ASP A 68 -5.10 11.02 5.00
N GLY A 69 -5.50 10.39 3.89
CA GLY A 69 -6.29 9.15 3.89
C GLY A 69 -5.59 7.96 4.56
N PHE A 70 -4.25 7.91 4.55
CA PHE A 70 -3.49 6.84 5.20
C PHE A 70 -3.38 7.03 6.73
N GLN A 71 -3.39 8.28 7.19
CA GLN A 71 -3.11 8.64 8.58
C GLN A 71 -4.05 7.96 9.61
N PRO A 72 -5.39 7.93 9.46
CA PRO A 72 -6.27 7.25 10.40
C PRO A 72 -6.01 5.75 10.43
N PHE A 73 -5.89 5.13 9.26
CA PHE A 73 -5.67 3.68 9.13
C PHE A 73 -4.37 3.23 9.75
N LEU A 74 -3.26 3.88 9.39
CA LEU A 74 -1.95 3.49 9.91
C LEU A 74 -1.85 3.67 11.43
N ARG A 75 -2.56 4.65 12.00
CA ARG A 75 -2.59 4.87 13.45
C ARG A 75 -3.41 3.85 14.22
N GLU A 76 -4.28 3.09 13.55
CA GLU A 76 -5.06 2.03 14.18
C GLU A 76 -4.30 0.70 14.29
N LEU A 77 -3.22 0.55 13.53
CA LEU A 77 -2.40 -0.66 13.50
C LEU A 77 -1.65 -0.87 14.83
N ARG A 78 -1.50 -2.13 15.21
CA ARG A 78 -0.63 -2.57 16.31
C ARG A 78 0.64 -3.23 15.75
N PRO A 79 1.71 -3.35 16.54
CA PRO A 79 2.94 -4.01 16.12
C PRO A 79 2.73 -5.43 15.54
N GLU A 80 1.81 -6.21 16.12
CA GLU A 80 1.48 -7.56 15.66
C GLU A 80 0.77 -7.58 14.29
N ASP A 81 0.07 -6.50 13.92
CA ASP A 81 -0.65 -6.40 12.64
C ASP A 81 0.33 -6.18 11.46
N LEU A 82 1.61 -5.92 11.75
CA LEU A 82 2.69 -5.68 10.79
C LEU A 82 3.66 -6.88 10.64
N ALA A 83 3.41 -7.98 11.37
CA ALA A 83 4.32 -9.12 11.42
C ALA A 83 4.12 -10.07 10.22
N GLY A 84 5.19 -10.30 9.46
CA GLY A 84 5.23 -11.27 8.36
C GLY A 84 4.74 -10.73 7.02
N SER A 85 5.00 -11.47 5.93
CA SER A 85 4.73 -11.04 4.55
C SER A 85 3.24 -10.84 4.27
N ALA A 86 2.37 -11.70 4.81
CA ALA A 86 0.92 -11.58 4.63
C ALA A 86 0.34 -10.30 5.27
N ALA A 87 0.92 -9.83 6.38
CA ALA A 87 0.56 -8.55 6.99
C ALA A 87 0.93 -7.37 6.09
N VAL A 88 2.14 -7.38 5.54
CA VAL A 88 2.62 -6.33 4.61
C VAL A 88 1.78 -6.30 3.34
N PHE A 89 1.41 -7.47 2.79
CA PHE A 89 0.52 -7.53 1.63
C PHE A 89 -0.84 -6.89 1.92
N ARG A 90 -1.47 -7.21 3.07
CA ARG A 90 -2.74 -6.58 3.46
C ARG A 90 -2.61 -5.07 3.67
N LEU A 91 -1.51 -4.61 4.28
CA LEU A 91 -1.23 -3.18 4.42
C LEU A 91 -1.17 -2.49 3.06
N LYS A 92 -0.46 -3.10 2.10
CA LYS A 92 -0.34 -2.61 0.73
C LYS A 92 -1.70 -2.49 0.04
N GLU A 93 -2.54 -3.53 0.12
CA GLU A 93 -3.91 -3.51 -0.43
C GLU A 93 -4.78 -2.40 0.17
N GLU A 94 -4.74 -2.24 1.49
CA GLU A 94 -5.51 -1.21 2.20
C GLU A 94 -5.04 0.22 1.86
N MET A 95 -3.73 0.40 1.66
CA MET A 95 -3.15 1.66 1.16
C MET A 95 -3.58 1.93 -0.28
N LEU A 96 -3.49 0.94 -1.17
CA LEU A 96 -3.91 1.08 -2.57
C LEU A 96 -5.39 1.44 -2.66
N SER A 97 -6.26 0.75 -1.90
CA SER A 97 -7.69 1.05 -1.83
C SER A 97 -7.98 2.50 -1.44
N ARG A 98 -7.25 3.02 -0.44
CA ARG A 98 -7.38 4.42 0.01
C ARG A 98 -6.87 5.41 -1.02
N ALA A 99 -5.73 5.12 -1.64
CA ALA A 99 -5.19 5.93 -2.72
C ALA A 99 -6.18 6.02 -3.89
N ALA A 100 -6.77 4.89 -4.30
CA ALA A 100 -7.77 4.84 -5.36
C ALA A 100 -9.05 5.62 -5.02
N ARG A 101 -9.52 5.60 -3.77
CA ARG A 101 -10.69 6.39 -3.33
C ARG A 101 -10.47 7.90 -3.44
N VAL A 102 -9.25 8.36 -3.19
CA VAL A 102 -8.88 9.78 -3.25
C VAL A 102 -8.51 10.21 -4.68
N ALA A 103 -7.68 9.41 -5.34
CA ALA A 103 -7.16 9.69 -6.67
C ALA A 103 -8.23 9.50 -7.74
N GLY A 104 -9.11 8.51 -7.59
CA GLY A 104 -10.02 8.05 -8.62
C GLY A 104 -9.54 6.73 -9.23
N PRO A 105 -10.45 5.97 -9.87
CA PRO A 105 -10.16 4.65 -10.41
C PRO A 105 -9.08 4.72 -11.50
N GLY A 106 -8.11 3.79 -11.46
CA GLY A 106 -7.05 3.68 -12.46
C GLY A 106 -5.94 4.73 -12.40
N ILE A 107 -6.05 5.73 -11.51
CA ILE A 107 -5.00 6.76 -11.35
C ILE A 107 -3.79 6.17 -10.62
N VAL A 108 -4.03 5.46 -9.51
CA VAL A 108 -3.01 4.69 -8.78
C VAL A 108 -3.31 3.22 -8.99
N THR A 109 -2.34 2.47 -9.49
CA THR A 109 -2.47 1.04 -9.79
C THR A 109 -1.74 0.17 -8.79
N ASP A 110 -0.71 0.69 -8.12
CA ASP A 110 0.02 -0.06 -7.12
C ASP A 110 0.67 0.82 -6.04
N VAL A 111 1.03 0.18 -4.92
CA VAL A 111 1.83 0.75 -3.83
C VAL A 111 3.03 -0.15 -3.59
N LEU A 112 4.24 0.39 -3.74
CA LEU A 112 5.48 -0.36 -3.54
C LEU A 112 6.07 0.00 -2.18
N ILE A 113 5.98 -0.92 -1.23
CA ILE A 113 6.60 -0.74 0.09
C ILE A 113 8.11 -0.99 -0.05
N GLN A 114 8.91 0.04 0.22
CA GLN A 114 10.37 -0.05 0.20
C GLN A 114 10.91 -0.44 1.57
N ASP A 115 10.39 0.19 2.63
CA ASP A 115 10.80 -0.08 4.00
C ASP A 115 9.66 0.09 4.98
N LEU A 116 9.67 -0.77 5.99
CA LEU A 116 8.71 -0.78 7.08
C LEU A 116 9.48 -1.05 8.38
N ILE A 117 9.72 0.01 9.15
CA ILE A 117 10.57 -0.04 10.34
C ILE A 117 9.74 0.35 11.56
N GLN A 118 9.66 -0.56 12.54
CA GLN A 118 9.03 -0.29 13.83
C GLN A 118 10.06 0.29 14.81
N GLN A 119 9.69 1.33 15.55
CA GLN A 119 10.52 1.99 16.57
C GLN A 119 9.81 2.00 17.94
#